data_AF-A0A0D0JRJ7-F1
#
_entry.id   AF-A0A0D0JRJ7-F1
#
_cell.length_a   1.000
_cell.length_b   1.000
_cell.length_c   1.000
_cell.angle_alpha   90.00
_cell.angle_beta   90.00
_cell.angle_gamma   90.00
#
_symmetry.space_group_name_H-M   'P 1'
#
loop_
_entity.id
_entity.type
_entity.pdbx_description
1 polymer ?
#
loop_
_entity_poly.entity_id
_entity_poly.type
_entity_poly.pdbx_seq_one_letter_code
_entity_poly.pdbx_strand_id
1 'polypeptide(L)' 'MFTGLSGSGKSSLAFDTIFAEGQRRYVESLSAYARQFLGQVDRPDVDFIEGLSPAVSIDQKSTNRNPRSTVGTITEIY' A
#
# COMPACT_ATOMS: atom_id res chain seq x y z
N MET A 1 -15.63 -6.77 1.60
CA MET A 1 -15.90 -6.14 0.28
C MET A 1 -16.47 -4.75 0.55
N PHE A 2 -15.80 -3.68 0.11
CA PHE A 2 -16.35 -2.32 0.18
C PHE A 2 -17.23 -2.06 -1.04
N THR A 3 -18.48 -1.62 -0.83
CA THR A 3 -19.45 -1.38 -1.93
C THR A 3 -20.10 -0.01 -1.76
N GLY A 4 -20.69 0.53 -2.82
CA GLY A 4 -21.28 1.87 -2.84
C GLY A 4 -20.97 2.65 -4.12
N LEU A 5 -21.68 3.76 -4.32
CA LEU A 5 -21.59 4.61 -5.52
C LEU A 5 -20.17 5.16 -5.74
N SER A 6 -19.83 5.49 -6.99
CA SER A 6 -18.57 6.21 -7.27
C SER A 6 -18.47 7.48 -6.42
N GLY A 7 -17.29 7.76 -5.87
CA GLY A 7 -17.07 8.90 -4.98
C GLY A 7 -17.52 8.72 -3.52
N SER A 8 -18.13 7.59 -3.14
CA SER A 8 -18.61 7.35 -1.76
C SER A 8 -17.51 7.13 -0.71
N GLY A 9 -16.24 7.45 -1.00
CA GLY A 9 -15.12 7.29 -0.05
C GLY A 9 -14.57 5.86 0.13
N LYS A 10 -15.05 4.86 -0.63
CA LYS A 10 -14.55 3.45 -0.52
C LYS A 10 -13.04 3.34 -0.69
N SER A 11 -12.51 3.98 -1.74
CA SER A 11 -11.08 3.95 -2.03
C SER A 11 -10.30 4.71 -0.96
N SER A 12 -10.83 5.81 -0.43
CA SER A 12 -10.17 6.56 0.63
C SER A 12 -10.09 5.78 1.94
N LEU A 13 -11.18 5.10 2.32
CA LEU A 13 -11.14 4.21 3.48
C LEU A 13 -10.17 3.03 3.27
N ALA A 14 -10.22 2.38 2.10
CA ALA A 14 -9.41 1.19 1.84
C ALA A 14 -7.92 1.49 1.65
N PHE A 15 -7.59 2.46 0.79
CA PHE A 15 -6.22 2.76 0.39
C PHE A 15 -5.59 3.86 1.24
N ASP A 16 -6.29 4.99 1.39
CA ASP A 16 -5.71 6.18 2.02
C ASP A 16 -5.70 6.06 3.55
N THR A 17 -6.55 5.21 4.14
CA THR A 17 -6.62 4.99 5.59
C THR A 17 -6.08 3.61 5.99
N ILE A 18 -6.77 2.51 5.63
CA ILE A 18 -6.43 1.17 6.14
C ILE A 18 -5.07 0.69 5.61
N PHE A 19 -4.86 0.75 4.29
CA PHE A 19 -3.60 0.34 3.69
C PHE A 19 -2.44 1.24 4.12
N ALA A 20 -2.61 2.56 4.06
CA ALA A 20 -1.61 3.52 4.50
C ALA A 20 -1.15 3.28 5.94
N GLU A 21 -2.10 3.06 6.86
CA GLU A 21 -1.79 2.82 8.27
C GLU A 21 -1.13 1.45 8.49
N GLY A 22 -1.59 0.40 7.79
CA GLY A 22 -0.97 -0.92 7.84
C GLY A 22 0.47 -0.92 7.32
N GLN A 23 0.73 -0.20 6.22
CA GLN A 23 2.07 -0.02 5.67
C GLN A 23 2.95 0.81 6.61
N ARG A 24 2.45 1.93 7.15
CA ARG A 24 3.19 2.79 8.09
C ARG A 24 3.64 2.00 9.32
N ARG A 25 2.74 1.27 9.97
CA ARG A 25 3.07 0.44 11.15
C ARG A 25 4.08 -0.65 10.84
N TYR A 26 3.97 -1.27 9.66
CA TYR A 26 4.95 -2.27 9.22
C TYR A 26 6.34 -1.66 9.04
N VAL A 27 6.45 -0.51 8.37
CA VAL A 27 7.74 0.21 8.21
C VAL A 27 8.32 0.64 9.56
N GLU A 28 7.49 1.06 10.51
CA GLU A 28 7.92 1.42 11.87
C GLU A 28 8.50 0.24 12.67
N SER A 29 8.06 -0.98 12.38
CA SER A 29 8.60 -2.20 12.99
C SER A 29 10.00 -2.58 12.50
N LEU A 30 10.47 -1.97 11.39
CA LEU A 30 11.79 -2.23 10.82
C LEU A 30 12.89 -1.46 11.55
N SER A 31 14.14 -1.89 11.29
CA SER A 31 15.33 -1.25 11.86
C SER A 31 15.41 0.24 11.47
N ALA A 32 16.02 1.05 12.34
CA ALA A 32 16.22 2.48 12.07
C ALA A 32 16.99 2.71 10.75
N TYR A 33 17.90 1.80 10.41
CA TYR A 33 18.62 1.80 9.13
C TYR A 33 17.68 1.57 7.94
N ALA A 34 16.81 0.55 7.99
CA ALA A 34 15.87 0.28 6.91
C ALA A 34 14.90 1.45 6.69
N ARG A 35 14.47 2.12 7.77
CA ARG A 35 13.58 3.29 7.71
C ARG A 35 14.18 4.50 6.98
N GLN A 36 15.50 4.63 6.91
CA GLN A 36 16.15 5.71 6.15
C GLN A 36 15.86 5.59 4.64
N PHE A 37 15.67 4.38 4.13
CA PHE A 37 15.46 4.14 2.69
C PHE A 37 13.99 4.04 2.29
N LEU A 38 13.11 3.72 3.22
CA LEU A 38 11.69 3.46 2.93
C LEU A 38 10.82 4.73 2.91
N GLY A 39 11.40 5.89 3.25
CA GLY A 39 10.69 7.16 3.33
C GLY A 39 9.72 7.23 4.52
N GLN A 40 9.25 8.43 4.83
CA GLN A 40 8.16 8.60 5.78
C GLN A 40 6.84 8.40 5.04
N VAL A 41 5.98 7.53 5.58
CA VAL A 41 4.59 7.42 5.16
C VAL A 41 3.78 8.39 6.03
N ASP A 42 3.09 9.33 5.39
CA ASP A 42 2.25 10.28 6.11
C ASP A 42 1.20 9.53 6.92
N ARG A 43 1.00 9.97 8.16
CA ARG A 43 -0.01 9.38 9.02
C ARG A 43 -1.40 9.76 8.48
N PRO A 44 -2.28 8.77 8.21
CA PRO A 44 -3.63 9.07 7.74
C PRO A 44 -4.45 9.77 8.84
N ASP A 45 -5.44 10.57 8.40
CA ASP A 45 -6.35 11.31 9.28
C ASP A 45 -7.36 10.36 9.92
N VAL A 46 -6.97 9.74 11.03
CA VAL A 46 -7.81 8.85 11.81
C VAL A 46 -7.47 8.93 13.29
N ASP A 47 -8.52 8.95 14.13
CA ASP A 47 -8.39 9.02 15.58
C ASP A 47 -7.70 7.77 16.14
N PHE A 48 -8.27 6.60 15.84
CA PHE A 48 -7.79 5.32 16.36
C PHE A 48 -8.14 4.16 15.42
N ILE A 49 -7.15 3.30 15.19
CA ILE A 49 -7.33 2.00 14.53
C ILE A 49 -6.43 1.00 15.24
N GLU A 50 -6.92 -0.21 15.51
CA GLU A 50 -6.14 -1.33 16.05
C GLU A 50 -6.38 -2.61 15.26
N GLY A 51 -5.64 -3.67 15.57
CA GLY A 51 -5.79 -4.97 14.90
C GLY A 51 -5.33 -5.00 13.44
N LEU A 52 -4.61 -3.97 12.97
CA LEU A 52 -4.06 -3.98 11.61
C LEU A 52 -2.89 -4.93 11.49
N SER A 53 -2.99 -5.84 10.52
CA SER A 53 -1.86 -6.60 10.01
C SER A 53 -1.06 -5.73 9.01
N PRO A 54 0.20 -6.08 8.71
CA PRO A 54 0.91 -5.52 7.57
C PRO A 54 0.03 -5.60 6.32
N ALA A 55 -0.11 -4.48 5.61
CA ALA A 55 -1.04 -4.36 4.48
C ALA A 55 -0.29 -4.33 3.15
N VAL A 56 -0.89 -4.94 2.12
CA VAL A 56 -0.42 -4.91 0.74
C VAL A 56 -1.55 -4.38 -0.15
N SER A 57 -1.23 -3.41 -1.01
CA SER A 57 -2.17 -2.90 -2.01
C SER A 57 -2.02 -3.69 -3.30
N ILE A 58 -3.14 -4.11 -3.87
CA ILE A 58 -3.23 -4.67 -5.22
C ILE A 58 -4.22 -3.77 -5.98
N ASP A 59 -3.68 -2.87 -6.78
CA ASP A 59 -4.45 -1.96 -7.63
C ASP A 59 -3.98 -2.04 -9.09
N GLN A 60 -4.71 -1.37 -9.99
CA GLN A 60 -4.40 -1.33 -11.42
C GLN A 60 -3.65 -0.04 -11.84
N LYS A 61 -3.01 0.68 -10.91
CA LYS A 61 -2.43 2.01 -11.22
C LYS A 61 -1.18 1.92 -12.09
N SER A 62 -0.34 0.88 -11.94
CA SER A 62 0.90 0.78 -12.69
C SER A 62 0.73 0.01 -14.00
N THR A 63 0.71 0.72 -15.12
CA THR A 63 1.01 0.10 -16.43
C THR A 63 2.45 0.43 -16.79
N ASN A 64 3.38 -0.45 -16.40
CA ASN A 64 4.80 -0.27 -16.75
C ASN A 64 5.01 -0.60 -18.23
N ARG A 65 5.53 0.35 -19.01
CA ARG A 65 5.76 0.22 -20.46
C ARG A 65 7.23 -0.02 -20.81
N ASN A 66 7.99 -0.63 -19.91
CA ASN A 66 9.37 -0.99 -20.18
C ASN A 66 9.41 -2.08 -21.28
N PRO A 67 10.03 -1.82 -22.46
CA PRO A 67 10.06 -2.78 -23.56
C PRO A 67 10.83 -4.08 -23.23
N ARG A 68 11.57 -4.13 -22.12
CA ARG A 68 12.27 -5.33 -21.64
C ARG A 68 11.47 -6.13 -20.59
N SER A 69 10.33 -5.62 -20.12
CA SER A 69 9.51 -6.30 -19.13
C SER A 69 8.48 -7.19 -19.81
N THR A 70 8.52 -8.48 -19.48
CA THR A 70 7.55 -9.48 -19.91
C THR A 70 6.83 -10.06 -18.69
N VAL A 71 5.76 -10.82 -18.91
CA VAL A 71 5.10 -11.60 -17.84
C VAL A 71 6.13 -12.50 -17.13
N GLY A 72 7.07 -13.08 -17.86
CA GLY A 72 8.13 -13.92 -17.28
C GLY A 72 9.02 -13.17 -16.29
N THR A 73 9.44 -11.95 -16.63
CA THR A 73 10.27 -11.12 -15.74
C THR A 73 9.51 -10.59 -14.52
N ILE A 74 8.21 -10.33 -14.64
CA ILE A 74 7.38 -9.79 -13.54
C ILE A 74 7.02 -10.89 -12.53
N THR A 75 6.89 -12.13 -13.01
CA THR A 75 6.52 -13.30 -12.18
C THR A 75 7.73 -14.08 -11.68
N GLU A 76 8.96 -13.65 -12.00
CA GLU A 76 10.23 -14.27 -11.57
C GLU A 76 10.36 -15.76 -11.97
N ILE A 77 9.70 -16.18 -13.06
CA ILE A 77 9.78 -17.57 -13.57
C ILE A 77 11.01 -17.86 -14.44
N TYR A 78 11.85 -16.84 -14.70
CA TYR A 78 13.09 -16.91 -15.48
C TYR A 78 14.19 -16.12 -14.78
#